data_AF-A0A212J0F4-F1
#
_entry.id   AF-A0A212J0F4-F1
#
_cell.length_a   1.000
_cell.length_b   1.000
_cell.length_c   1.000
_cell.angle_alpha   90.00
_cell.angle_beta   90.00
_cell.angle_gamma   90.00
#
_symmetry.space_group_name_H-M   'P 1'
#
loop_
_entity.id
_entity.type
_entity.pdbx_description
1 polymer ?
#
loop_
_entity_poly.entity_id
_entity_poly.type
_entity_poly.pdbx_seq_one_letter_code
_entity_poly.pdbx_strand_id
1 'polypeptide(L)'
;MTEWKGKTRGGVFGYLFFIFLIKKIGITAAYAFLSTIVLYFIPFAPKATGSIWYYSRKVLNKSRLSSIAMLFCSYYRFGQTLIDKVAIGNGMKEKYDFRFENYESFLDILNADTGAIIIGAHVGNWEMGTPFFDEYGKKINILLYDAEYKRIKELLQKNSVPAGFKVIPVNNTDLNHVFAIKEALDNKEYICFQGDRYINEERRLKGIFMGKETSFPSGPFLLAAKMKVPVVFYFAMREPKKSYRFHFIVAAPVSKNEKAKPEQQLLDQYVPALENILKKYPEQWFNYYNFWNEK
;
A
#
# COMPACT_ATOMS: atom_id res chain seq x y z
N MET A 1 3.79 -15.00 18.74
CA MET A 1 3.76 -13.93 17.71
C MET A 1 4.39 -14.49 16.45
N THR A 2 3.82 -14.32 15.26
CA THR A 2 4.46 -14.84 14.03
C THR A 2 4.36 -13.81 12.92
N GLU A 3 5.55 -13.33 12.53
CA GLU A 3 5.84 -12.47 11.40
C GLU A 3 5.23 -13.03 10.09
N TRP A 4 4.87 -12.11 9.20
CA TRP A 4 4.38 -12.42 7.86
C TRP A 4 5.44 -13.22 7.07
N LYS A 5 5.15 -14.48 6.74
CA LYS A 5 6.11 -15.44 6.15
C LYS A 5 6.34 -15.31 4.64
N GLY A 6 5.82 -14.26 3.98
CA GLY A 6 6.09 -13.91 2.57
C GLY A 6 5.85 -14.98 1.49
N LYS A 7 5.26 -16.15 1.79
CA LYS A 7 4.96 -17.18 0.77
C LYS A 7 3.74 -16.75 -0.03
N THR A 8 3.94 -16.37 -1.29
CA THR A 8 2.87 -16.20 -2.28
C THR A 8 2.26 -17.58 -2.56
N ARG A 9 1.01 -17.79 -2.13
CA ARG A 9 0.22 -18.96 -2.51
C ARG A 9 -0.22 -18.77 -3.96
N GLY A 10 0.51 -19.36 -4.91
CA GLY A 10 0.21 -19.21 -6.34
C GLY A 10 1.27 -19.77 -7.30
N GLY A 11 2.54 -19.82 -6.87
CA GLY A 11 3.63 -20.38 -7.68
C GLY A 11 3.81 -19.70 -9.05
N VAL A 12 4.81 -20.15 -9.82
CA VAL A 12 5.05 -19.64 -11.19
C VAL A 12 3.92 -20.09 -12.13
N PHE A 13 3.38 -21.30 -11.95
CA PHE A 13 2.31 -21.84 -12.77
C PHE A 13 1.04 -20.99 -12.72
N GLY A 14 0.57 -20.60 -11.53
CA GLY A 14 -0.63 -19.77 -11.40
C GLY A 14 -0.46 -18.41 -12.09
N TYR A 15 0.72 -17.81 -11.95
CA TYR A 15 1.04 -16.55 -12.63
C TYR A 15 1.00 -16.68 -14.16
N LEU A 16 1.63 -17.71 -14.72
CA LEU A 16 1.60 -17.99 -16.16
C LEU A 16 0.19 -18.29 -16.66
N PHE A 17 -0.62 -19.00 -15.87
CA PHE A 17 -2.02 -19.29 -16.21
C PHE A 17 -2.86 -18.01 -16.29
N PHE A 18 -2.69 -17.08 -15.35
CA PHE A 18 -3.36 -15.78 -15.42
C PHE A 18 -2.91 -14.96 -16.63
N ILE A 19 -1.61 -14.96 -16.96
CA ILE A 19 -1.11 -14.32 -18.18
C ILE A 19 -1.78 -14.94 -19.42
N PHE A 20 -1.85 -16.27 -19.49
CA PHE A 20 -2.52 -16.98 -20.58
C PHE A 20 -3.99 -16.57 -20.69
N LEU A 21 -4.75 -16.57 -19.59
CA LEU A 21 -6.14 -16.13 -19.57
C LEU A 21 -6.30 -14.70 -20.07
N ILE A 22 -5.48 -13.77 -19.56
CA ILE A 22 -5.52 -12.35 -19.95
C ILE A 22 -5.24 -12.19 -21.45
N LYS A 23 -4.22 -12.88 -21.98
CA LYS A 23 -3.78 -12.72 -23.38
C LYS A 23 -4.66 -13.46 -24.39
N LYS A 24 -5.20 -14.63 -24.06
CA LYS A 24 -5.91 -15.50 -25.02
C LYS A 24 -7.43 -15.42 -24.94
N ILE A 25 -7.99 -15.21 -23.75
CA ILE A 25 -9.45 -15.18 -23.54
C ILE A 25 -9.92 -13.77 -23.20
N GLY A 26 -9.12 -13.04 -22.40
CA GLY A 26 -9.37 -11.67 -22.00
C GLY A 26 -9.48 -11.51 -20.49
N ILE A 27 -9.35 -10.26 -20.04
CA ILE A 27 -9.28 -9.95 -18.61
C ILE A 27 -10.55 -10.29 -17.83
N THR A 28 -11.72 -10.21 -18.47
CA THR A 28 -12.99 -10.59 -17.84
C THR A 28 -13.02 -12.06 -17.47
N ALA A 29 -12.43 -12.95 -18.29
CA ALA A 29 -12.30 -14.36 -17.95
C ALA A 29 -11.34 -14.59 -16.79
N ALA A 30 -10.25 -13.83 -16.71
CA ALA A 30 -9.34 -13.85 -15.56
C ALA A 30 -10.05 -13.43 -14.26
N TYR A 31 -10.90 -12.41 -14.31
CA TYR A 31 -11.74 -12.01 -13.17
C TYR A 31 -12.78 -13.08 -12.80
N ALA A 32 -13.44 -13.70 -13.79
CA ALA A 32 -14.38 -14.78 -13.54
C ALA A 32 -13.69 -15.97 -12.87
N PHE A 33 -12.52 -16.39 -13.36
CA PHE A 33 -11.74 -17.45 -12.73
C PHE A 33 -11.25 -17.07 -11.33
N LEU A 34 -10.86 -15.82 -11.11
CA LEU A 34 -10.48 -15.35 -9.78
C LEU A 34 -11.60 -15.57 -8.74
N SER A 35 -12.86 -15.41 -9.13
CA SER A 35 -14.00 -15.63 -8.22
C SER A 35 -14.01 -17.04 -7.62
N THR A 36 -13.59 -18.06 -8.36
CA THR A 36 -13.51 -19.45 -7.86
C THR A 36 -12.31 -19.64 -6.94
N ILE A 37 -11.17 -19.00 -7.23
CA ILE A 37 -9.98 -19.03 -6.38
C ILE A 37 -10.26 -18.39 -5.02
N VAL A 38 -11.03 -17.30 -4.98
CA VAL A 38 -11.40 -16.64 -3.71
C VAL A 38 -12.11 -17.60 -2.75
N LEU A 39 -12.98 -18.48 -3.26
CA LEU A 39 -13.68 -19.49 -2.46
C LEU A 39 -12.72 -20.49 -1.80
N TYR A 40 -11.56 -20.76 -2.41
CA TYR A 40 -10.50 -21.54 -1.79
C TYR A 40 -9.76 -20.73 -0.70
N PHE A 41 -9.42 -19.46 -0.94
CA PHE A 41 -8.64 -18.71 0.04
C PHE A 41 -9.36 -18.45 1.37
N ILE A 42 -10.69 -18.28 1.34
CA ILE A 42 -11.48 -18.00 2.56
C ILE A 42 -11.27 -19.06 3.66
N PRO A 43 -11.53 -20.37 3.44
CA PRO A 43 -11.30 -21.40 4.45
C PRO A 43 -9.82 -21.76 4.63
N PHE A 44 -9.01 -21.69 3.57
CA PHE A 44 -7.62 -22.16 3.63
C PHE A 44 -6.61 -21.10 4.11
N ALA A 45 -7.02 -19.84 4.31
CA ALA A 45 -6.22 -18.77 4.91
C ALA A 45 -6.83 -18.25 6.24
N PRO A 46 -7.00 -19.10 7.26
CA PRO A 46 -7.81 -18.80 8.44
C PRO A 46 -7.36 -17.56 9.23
N LYS A 47 -6.05 -17.29 9.30
CA LYS A 47 -5.52 -16.09 9.98
C LYS A 47 -5.93 -14.80 9.26
N ALA A 48 -5.72 -14.74 7.94
CA ALA A 48 -6.09 -13.60 7.11
C ALA A 48 -7.61 -13.38 7.12
N THR A 49 -8.37 -14.47 6.95
CA THR A 49 -9.83 -14.47 7.02
C THR A 49 -10.32 -13.99 8.39
N GLY A 50 -9.66 -14.41 9.48
CA GLY A 50 -9.94 -13.93 10.83
C GLY A 50 -9.75 -12.43 10.99
N SER A 51 -8.68 -11.86 10.43
CA SER A 51 -8.41 -10.42 10.46
C SER A 51 -9.46 -9.60 9.71
N ILE A 52 -9.84 -10.02 8.50
CA ILE A 52 -10.90 -9.34 7.73
C ILE A 52 -12.25 -9.49 8.44
N TRP A 53 -12.53 -10.67 9.00
CA TRP A 53 -13.76 -10.93 9.76
C TRP A 53 -13.84 -10.02 10.99
N TYR A 54 -12.75 -9.92 11.77
CA TYR A 54 -12.66 -9.01 12.90
C TYR A 54 -12.90 -7.56 12.45
N TYR A 55 -12.19 -7.10 11.42
CA TYR A 55 -12.36 -5.74 10.87
C TYR A 55 -13.83 -5.49 10.49
N SER A 56 -14.45 -6.40 9.76
CA SER A 56 -15.86 -6.30 9.36
C SER A 56 -16.82 -6.29 10.55
N ARG A 57 -16.63 -7.19 11.52
CA ARG A 57 -17.58 -7.44 12.62
C ARG A 57 -17.44 -6.49 13.80
N LYS A 58 -16.21 -6.13 14.15
CA LYS A 58 -15.86 -5.43 15.40
C LYS A 58 -15.44 -3.99 15.18
N VAL A 59 -14.94 -3.66 13.99
CA VAL A 59 -14.54 -2.30 13.64
C VAL A 59 -15.64 -1.63 12.82
N LEU A 60 -16.10 -2.28 11.75
CA LEU A 60 -17.17 -1.76 10.88
C LEU A 60 -18.58 -2.10 11.35
N ASN A 61 -18.74 -2.89 12.42
CA ASN A 61 -20.03 -3.30 12.99
C ASN A 61 -21.02 -3.93 11.97
N LYS A 62 -20.51 -4.64 10.95
CA LYS A 62 -21.33 -5.27 9.91
C LYS A 62 -22.05 -6.53 10.42
N SER A 63 -23.23 -6.81 9.85
CA SER A 63 -23.97 -8.05 10.09
C SER A 63 -23.19 -9.29 9.61
N ARG A 64 -23.64 -10.50 9.96
CA ARG A 64 -22.90 -11.74 9.62
C ARG A 64 -22.87 -11.93 8.10
N LEU A 65 -24.02 -11.74 7.45
CA LEU A 65 -24.17 -11.80 5.99
C LEU A 65 -23.30 -10.75 5.30
N SER A 66 -23.33 -9.50 5.78
CA SER A 66 -22.49 -8.43 5.22
C SER A 66 -20.99 -8.71 5.41
N SER A 67 -20.62 -9.40 6.49
CA SER A 67 -19.22 -9.79 6.74
C SER A 67 -18.75 -10.94 5.85
N ILE A 68 -19.63 -11.88 5.50
CA ILE A 68 -19.33 -12.91 4.50
C ILE A 68 -19.10 -12.27 3.12
N ALA A 69 -19.97 -11.32 2.74
CA ALA A 69 -19.80 -10.57 1.51
C ALA A 69 -18.48 -9.76 1.52
N MET A 70 -18.16 -9.13 2.65
CA MET A 70 -16.91 -8.39 2.86
C MET A 70 -15.66 -9.28 2.67
N LEU A 71 -15.68 -10.51 3.21
CA LEU A 71 -14.60 -11.48 3.01
C LEU A 71 -14.37 -11.75 1.53
N PHE A 72 -15.44 -12.10 0.81
CA PHE A 72 -15.37 -12.39 -0.61
C PHE A 72 -14.88 -11.17 -1.39
N CYS A 73 -15.49 -10.00 -1.17
CA CYS A 73 -15.13 -8.75 -1.84
C CYS A 73 -13.67 -8.37 -1.58
N SER A 74 -13.18 -8.51 -0.35
CA SER A 74 -11.80 -8.12 -0.02
C SER A 74 -10.77 -8.99 -0.74
N TYR A 75 -10.92 -10.32 -0.69
CA TYR A 75 -10.04 -11.22 -1.42
C TYR A 75 -10.15 -11.04 -2.93
N TYR A 76 -11.36 -10.85 -3.43
CA TYR A 76 -11.60 -10.63 -4.85
C TYR A 76 -10.95 -9.32 -5.33
N ARG A 77 -11.11 -8.21 -4.60
CA ARG A 77 -10.47 -6.93 -4.94
C ARG A 77 -8.95 -7.03 -4.91
N PHE A 78 -8.38 -7.72 -3.93
CA PHE A 78 -6.94 -7.96 -3.89
C PHE A 78 -6.45 -8.78 -5.08
N GLY A 79 -7.15 -9.86 -5.44
CA GLY A 79 -6.82 -10.63 -6.63
C GLY A 79 -6.96 -9.80 -7.91
N GLN A 80 -7.98 -8.94 -8.00
CA GLN A 80 -8.18 -8.05 -9.13
C GLN A 80 -7.02 -7.07 -9.29
N THR A 81 -6.52 -6.47 -8.20
CA THR A 81 -5.39 -5.53 -8.29
C THR A 81 -4.11 -6.22 -8.76
N LEU A 82 -3.90 -7.49 -8.39
CA LEU A 82 -2.78 -8.28 -8.91
C LEU A 82 -2.93 -8.61 -10.41
N ILE A 83 -4.14 -8.99 -10.84
CA ILE A 83 -4.44 -9.21 -12.27
C ILE A 83 -4.23 -7.92 -13.06
N ASP A 84 -4.69 -6.79 -12.52
CA ASP A 84 -4.59 -5.48 -13.16
C ASP A 84 -3.14 -5.03 -13.31
N LYS A 85 -2.33 -5.27 -12.29
CA LYS A 85 -0.88 -5.04 -12.35
C LYS A 85 -0.23 -5.81 -13.50
N VAL A 86 -0.57 -7.08 -13.66
CA VAL A 86 -0.04 -7.92 -14.75
C VAL A 86 -0.57 -7.45 -16.11
N ALA A 87 -1.85 -7.13 -16.21
CA ALA A 87 -2.48 -6.67 -17.45
C ALA A 87 -1.88 -5.34 -17.93
N ILE A 88 -1.79 -4.34 -17.06
CA ILE A 88 -1.21 -3.02 -17.37
C ILE A 88 0.26 -3.15 -17.75
N GLY A 89 1.05 -3.92 -17.00
CA GLY A 89 2.46 -4.19 -17.33
C GLY A 89 2.66 -4.94 -18.65
N ASN A 90 1.63 -5.62 -19.17
CA ASN A 90 1.63 -6.26 -20.49
C ASN A 90 0.98 -5.39 -21.58
N GLY A 91 0.95 -4.06 -21.40
CA GLY A 91 0.50 -3.11 -22.43
C GLY A 91 -1.01 -2.84 -22.46
N MET A 92 -1.77 -3.26 -21.44
CA MET A 92 -3.21 -3.00 -21.39
C MET A 92 -3.57 -1.66 -20.70
N LYS A 93 -2.63 -0.74 -20.48
CA LYS A 93 -2.84 0.56 -19.80
C LYS A 93 -4.06 1.30 -20.35
N GLU A 94 -4.21 1.38 -21.68
CA GLU A 94 -5.31 2.07 -22.37
C GLU A 94 -6.71 1.49 -22.09
N LYS A 95 -6.79 0.26 -21.57
CA LYS A 95 -8.07 -0.36 -21.19
C LYS A 95 -8.54 0.02 -19.79
N TYR A 96 -7.78 0.85 -19.08
CA TYR A 96 -8.08 1.32 -17.73
C TYR A 96 -8.33 2.83 -17.73
N ASP A 97 -9.28 3.25 -16.90
CA ASP A 97 -9.58 4.66 -16.67
C ASP A 97 -8.86 5.13 -15.40
N PHE A 98 -8.13 6.22 -15.46
CA PHE A 98 -7.30 6.72 -14.36
C PHE A 98 -7.76 8.11 -13.96
N ARG A 99 -8.20 8.25 -12.71
CA ARG A 99 -8.79 9.48 -12.16
C ARG A 99 -7.97 9.98 -11.00
N PHE A 100 -7.68 11.28 -10.99
CA PHE A 100 -6.83 11.89 -9.99
C PHE A 100 -7.65 12.91 -9.19
N GLU A 101 -7.72 12.75 -7.87
CA GLU A 101 -8.28 13.75 -6.96
C GLU A 101 -7.18 14.68 -6.45
N ASN A 102 -7.46 15.99 -6.37
CA ASN A 102 -6.48 17.03 -6.01
C ASN A 102 -5.23 17.01 -6.90
N TYR A 103 -5.42 16.74 -8.19
CA TYR A 103 -4.33 16.56 -9.14
C TYR A 103 -3.44 17.81 -9.23
N GLU A 104 -4.00 19.01 -9.19
CA GLU A 104 -3.22 20.26 -9.26
C GLU A 104 -2.26 20.43 -8.07
N SER A 105 -2.75 20.29 -6.84
CA SER A 105 -1.88 20.38 -5.64
C SER A 105 -0.82 19.29 -5.62
N PHE A 106 -1.13 18.12 -6.19
CA PHE A 106 -0.16 17.05 -6.34
C PHE A 106 0.88 17.37 -7.43
N LEU A 107 0.46 17.90 -8.58
CA LEU A 107 1.35 18.38 -9.64
C LEU A 107 2.30 19.46 -9.12
N ASP A 108 1.85 20.37 -8.28
CA ASP A 108 2.71 21.39 -7.67
C ASP A 108 3.87 20.75 -6.88
N ILE A 109 3.60 19.69 -6.13
CA ILE A 109 4.63 18.94 -5.40
C ILE A 109 5.52 18.14 -6.35
N LEU A 110 4.94 17.55 -7.40
CA LEU A 110 5.73 16.80 -8.38
C LEU A 110 6.68 17.72 -9.15
N ASN A 111 6.20 18.89 -9.57
CA ASN A 111 6.94 19.89 -10.34
C ASN A 111 7.84 20.77 -9.50
N ALA A 112 7.67 20.81 -8.17
CA ALA A 112 8.57 21.55 -7.27
C ALA A 112 10.00 21.05 -7.40
N ASP A 113 10.99 21.92 -7.21
CA ASP A 113 12.41 21.55 -7.29
C ASP A 113 12.93 20.82 -6.03
N THR A 114 12.05 20.08 -5.35
CA THR A 114 12.32 19.35 -4.12
C THR A 114 11.92 17.89 -4.26
N GLY A 115 12.57 17.03 -3.47
CA GLY A 115 12.10 15.67 -3.23
C GLY A 115 10.86 15.67 -2.34
N ALA A 116 10.15 14.55 -2.27
CA ALA A 116 8.96 14.41 -1.44
C ALA A 116 8.88 13.05 -0.75
N ILE A 117 8.22 13.01 0.40
CA ILE A 117 7.93 11.78 1.12
C ILE A 117 6.46 11.42 0.90
N ILE A 118 6.23 10.21 0.38
CA ILE A 118 4.92 9.65 0.10
C ILE A 118 4.64 8.56 1.14
N ILE A 119 3.57 8.70 1.92
CA ILE A 119 3.16 7.71 2.92
C ILE A 119 1.83 7.10 2.46
N GLY A 120 1.87 5.82 2.10
CA GLY A 120 0.70 5.03 1.76
C GLY A 120 0.25 4.10 2.89
N ALA A 121 -0.73 3.28 2.59
CA ALA A 121 -1.14 2.12 3.39
C ALA A 121 -1.23 0.89 2.49
N HIS A 122 -1.39 -0.29 3.09
CA HIS A 122 -1.75 -1.50 2.35
C HIS A 122 -3.23 -1.50 1.95
N VAL A 123 -3.64 -0.44 1.25
CA VAL A 123 -4.98 -0.19 0.75
C VAL A 123 -4.90 0.00 -0.75
N GLY A 124 -5.80 -0.64 -1.49
CA GLY A 124 -5.84 -0.53 -2.94
C GLY A 124 -4.53 -0.99 -3.60
N ASN A 125 -4.10 -0.33 -4.66
CA ASN A 125 -2.88 -0.68 -5.39
C ASN A 125 -2.07 0.55 -5.77
N TRP A 126 -1.23 1.01 -4.85
CA TRP A 126 -0.38 2.20 -5.00
C TRP A 126 0.55 2.09 -6.23
N GLU A 127 0.97 0.89 -6.63
CA GLU A 127 1.82 0.69 -7.81
C GLU A 127 1.15 1.09 -9.13
N MET A 128 -0.19 1.17 -9.17
CA MET A 128 -0.91 1.60 -10.37
C MET A 128 -0.65 3.07 -10.70
N GLY A 129 -0.12 3.85 -9.75
CA GLY A 129 0.35 5.20 -9.99
C GLY A 129 1.72 5.29 -10.66
N THR A 130 2.56 4.24 -10.58
CA THR A 130 3.97 4.29 -11.02
C THR A 130 4.15 4.82 -12.45
N PRO A 131 3.36 4.39 -13.46
CA PRO A 131 3.51 4.91 -14.82
C PRO A 131 3.31 6.41 -14.92
N PHE A 132 2.53 7.01 -14.03
CA PHE A 132 2.29 8.46 -14.01
C PHE A 132 3.45 9.19 -13.32
N PHE A 133 4.01 8.63 -12.25
CA PHE A 133 5.20 9.21 -11.61
C PHE A 133 6.43 9.22 -12.54
N ASP A 134 6.58 8.17 -13.37
CA ASP A 134 7.65 8.11 -14.38
C ASP A 134 7.51 9.22 -15.44
N GLU A 135 6.28 9.61 -15.80
CA GLU A 135 6.01 10.74 -16.71
C GLU A 135 6.49 12.09 -16.13
N TYR A 136 6.63 12.21 -14.79
CA TYR A 136 7.20 13.39 -14.11
C TYR A 136 8.72 13.29 -13.87
N GLY A 137 9.37 12.22 -14.33
CA GLY A 137 10.83 12.12 -14.44
C GLY A 137 11.62 11.94 -13.14
N LYS A 138 10.95 11.85 -11.98
CA LYS A 138 11.60 11.67 -10.68
C LYS A 138 11.57 10.21 -10.23
N LYS A 139 12.73 9.68 -9.82
CA LYS A 139 12.87 8.29 -9.40
C LYS A 139 12.08 8.03 -8.10
N ILE A 140 11.42 6.88 -8.03
CA ILE A 140 10.74 6.41 -6.81
C ILE A 140 11.67 5.48 -6.03
N ASN A 141 11.83 5.75 -4.74
CA ASN A 141 12.52 4.88 -3.78
C ASN A 141 11.52 4.32 -2.78
N ILE A 142 11.42 2.99 -2.68
CA ILE A 142 10.54 2.32 -1.72
C ILE A 142 11.36 1.80 -0.56
N LEU A 143 10.91 2.10 0.65
CA LEU A 143 11.51 1.52 1.84
C LEU A 143 10.84 0.19 2.18
N LEU A 144 11.65 -0.86 2.20
CA LEU A 144 11.23 -2.22 2.55
C LEU A 144 12.15 -2.78 3.64
N TYR A 145 11.61 -3.62 4.51
CA TYR A 145 12.46 -4.32 5.48
C TYR A 145 13.38 -5.32 4.78
N ASP A 146 14.62 -5.48 5.30
CA ASP A 146 15.66 -6.27 4.62
C ASP A 146 15.25 -7.72 4.28
N ALA A 147 14.49 -8.40 5.16
CA ALA A 147 13.98 -9.75 4.91
C ALA A 147 12.95 -9.80 3.75
N GLU A 148 12.10 -8.77 3.63
CA GLU A 148 11.15 -8.63 2.53
C GLU A 148 11.89 -8.24 1.23
N TYR A 149 12.88 -7.35 1.34
CA TYR A 149 13.71 -6.93 0.22
C TYR A 149 14.50 -8.07 -0.41
N LYS A 150 15.21 -8.89 0.37
CA LYS A 150 15.99 -10.04 -0.15
C LYS A 150 15.10 -10.96 -1.00
N ARG A 151 13.90 -11.23 -0.52
CA ARG A 151 12.92 -12.07 -1.21
C ARG A 151 12.37 -11.44 -2.49
N ILE A 152 12.05 -10.14 -2.46
CA ILE A 152 11.59 -9.41 -3.66
C ILE A 152 12.73 -9.30 -4.68
N LYS A 153 13.95 -9.03 -4.23
CA LYS A 153 15.15 -8.93 -5.07
C LYS A 153 15.42 -10.25 -5.80
N GLU A 154 15.37 -11.39 -5.10
CA GLU A 154 15.49 -12.72 -5.71
C GLU A 154 14.43 -12.95 -6.80
N LEU A 155 13.18 -12.54 -6.54
CA LEU A 155 12.08 -12.67 -7.51
C LEU A 155 12.26 -11.74 -8.72
N LEU A 156 12.66 -10.48 -8.53
CA LEU A 156 12.86 -9.53 -9.61
C LEU A 156 14.06 -9.91 -10.49
N GLN A 157 15.19 -10.29 -9.87
CA GLN A 157 16.39 -10.73 -10.58
C GLN A 157 16.13 -12.01 -11.38
N LYS A 158 15.42 -12.99 -10.82
CA LYS A 158 15.12 -14.25 -11.49
C LYS A 158 14.24 -14.09 -12.73
N ASN A 159 13.44 -13.03 -12.80
CA ASN A 159 12.52 -12.78 -13.91
C ASN A 159 12.98 -11.66 -14.86
N SER A 160 14.16 -11.07 -14.65
CA SER A 160 14.71 -9.97 -15.46
C SER A 160 13.73 -8.80 -15.67
N VAL A 161 12.84 -8.56 -14.69
CA VAL A 161 11.84 -7.49 -14.75
C VAL A 161 12.48 -6.22 -14.18
N PRO A 162 12.67 -5.14 -14.97
CA PRO A 162 13.07 -3.86 -14.43
C PRO A 162 11.95 -3.37 -13.49
N ALA A 163 12.28 -3.11 -12.23
CA ALA A 163 11.37 -2.38 -11.36
C ALA A 163 11.47 -0.89 -11.71
N GLY A 164 10.35 -0.21 -11.96
CA GLY A 164 10.28 1.25 -12.09
C GLY A 164 10.55 2.00 -10.77
N PHE A 165 11.18 1.34 -9.81
CA PHE A 165 11.49 1.89 -8.48
C PHE A 165 12.80 1.29 -7.96
N LYS A 166 13.52 2.08 -7.17
CA LYS A 166 14.67 1.64 -6.37
C LYS A 166 14.17 1.20 -5.00
N VAL A 167 14.77 0.16 -4.42
CA VAL A 167 14.44 -0.26 -3.04
C VAL A 167 15.57 0.17 -2.11
N ILE A 168 15.21 0.83 -1.01
CA ILE A 168 16.11 1.14 0.10
C ILE A 168 15.80 0.16 1.24
N PRO A 169 16.66 -0.82 1.53
CA PRO A 169 16.43 -1.76 2.62
C PRO A 169 16.56 -1.06 3.97
N VAL A 170 15.60 -1.31 4.86
CA VAL A 170 15.64 -0.86 6.25
C VAL A 170 16.11 -2.02 7.12
N ASN A 171 17.21 -1.81 7.85
CA ASN A 171 17.68 -2.70 8.90
C ASN A 171 17.54 -2.01 10.27
N ASN A 172 17.46 -2.79 11.34
CA ASN A 172 17.30 -2.27 12.70
C ASN A 172 18.62 -1.83 13.32
N THR A 173 19.75 -2.22 12.73
CA THR A 173 21.08 -2.11 13.34
C THR A 173 21.90 -0.95 12.79
N ASP A 174 21.53 -0.36 11.65
CA ASP A 174 22.37 0.60 10.96
C ASP A 174 21.59 1.79 10.39
N LEU A 175 22.20 2.98 10.45
CA LEU A 175 21.60 4.25 10.00
C LEU A 175 21.77 4.48 8.50
N ASN A 176 22.36 3.53 7.76
CA ASN A 176 22.62 3.62 6.32
C ASN A 176 21.37 3.99 5.50
N HIS A 177 20.20 3.48 5.89
CA HIS A 177 18.95 3.80 5.22
C HIS A 177 18.59 5.29 5.33
N VAL A 178 18.94 5.96 6.44
CA VAL A 178 18.71 7.40 6.63
C VAL A 178 19.55 8.23 5.67
N PHE A 179 20.81 7.86 5.47
CA PHE A 179 21.69 8.53 4.50
C PHE A 179 21.20 8.34 3.07
N ALA A 180 20.81 7.11 2.69
CA ALA A 180 20.26 6.82 1.36
C ALA A 180 18.95 7.58 1.09
N ILE A 181 18.09 7.73 2.10
CA ILE A 181 16.87 8.56 2.01
C ILE A 181 17.24 10.01 1.76
N LYS A 182 18.20 10.55 2.51
CA LYS A 182 18.62 11.95 2.40
C LYS A 182 19.21 12.23 1.01
N GLU A 183 20.10 11.36 0.54
CA GLU A 183 20.69 11.45 -0.81
C GLU A 183 19.62 11.45 -1.90
N ALA A 184 18.67 10.52 -1.84
CA ALA A 184 17.57 10.48 -2.80
C ALA A 184 16.71 11.75 -2.77
N LEU A 185 16.38 12.28 -1.58
CA LEU A 185 15.64 13.54 -1.45
C LEU A 185 16.43 14.75 -1.98
N ASP A 186 17.75 14.80 -1.77
CA ASP A 186 18.63 15.83 -2.30
C ASP A 186 18.73 15.77 -3.84
N ASN A 187 18.62 14.56 -4.40
CA ASN A 187 18.46 14.31 -5.84
C ASN A 187 17.02 14.55 -6.34
N LYS A 188 16.14 15.12 -5.51
CA LYS A 188 14.75 15.46 -5.83
C LYS A 188 13.88 14.23 -6.14
N GLU A 189 14.29 13.07 -5.65
CA GLU A 189 13.58 11.80 -5.81
C GLU A 189 12.47 11.65 -4.77
N TYR A 190 11.57 10.69 -5.00
CA TYR A 190 10.50 10.37 -4.07
C TYR A 190 10.88 9.23 -3.14
N ILE A 191 10.46 9.35 -1.89
CA ILE A 191 10.63 8.30 -0.88
C ILE A 191 9.24 7.81 -0.46
N CYS A 192 8.98 6.52 -0.66
CA CYS A 192 7.70 5.89 -0.38
C CYS A 192 7.76 4.98 0.85
N PHE A 193 6.82 5.18 1.78
CA PHE A 193 6.62 4.36 2.97
C PHE A 193 5.22 3.75 3.02
N GLN A 194 5.10 2.62 3.72
CA GLN A 194 3.81 2.13 4.20
C GLN A 194 3.65 2.51 5.67
N GLY A 195 2.66 3.35 5.97
CA GLY A 195 2.42 3.93 7.29
C GLY A 195 1.55 3.07 8.21
N ASP A 196 0.97 1.96 7.73
CA ASP A 196 0.04 1.14 8.50
C ASP A 196 0.70 -0.09 9.17
N ARG A 197 1.80 -0.64 8.65
CA ARG A 197 2.40 -1.87 9.23
C ARG A 197 3.67 -1.62 10.04
N TYR A 198 3.81 -2.32 11.15
CA TYR A 198 5.05 -2.41 11.92
C TYR A 198 5.47 -3.88 12.07
N ILE A 199 6.78 -4.12 12.07
CA ILE A 199 7.36 -5.44 12.35
C ILE A 199 7.92 -5.48 13.79
N ASN A 200 8.49 -4.37 14.26
CA ASN A 200 9.10 -4.28 15.59
C ASN A 200 8.13 -3.70 16.63
N GLU A 201 8.28 -4.14 17.88
CA GLU A 201 7.49 -3.67 19.01
C GLU A 201 8.02 -2.37 19.64
N GLU A 202 9.30 -2.05 19.41
CA GLU A 202 10.04 -1.09 20.22
C GLU A 202 9.71 0.39 19.95
N ARG A 203 9.22 0.73 18.76
CA ARG A 203 8.89 2.14 18.42
C ARG A 203 7.55 2.24 17.71
N ARG A 204 6.53 2.49 18.52
CA ARG A 204 5.13 2.64 18.11
C ARG A 204 4.63 4.04 18.47
N LEU A 205 3.81 4.59 17.59
CA LEU A 205 2.99 5.76 17.88
C LEU A 205 1.57 5.29 18.19
N LYS A 206 0.94 5.89 19.21
CA LYS A 206 -0.45 5.57 19.55
C LYS A 206 -1.39 6.47 18.75
N GLY A 207 -2.51 5.90 18.33
CA GLY A 207 -3.58 6.65 17.67
C GLY A 207 -4.91 5.94 17.83
N ILE A 208 -6.00 6.69 17.65
CA ILE A 208 -7.34 6.13 17.54
C ILE A 208 -7.62 5.93 16.05
N PHE A 209 -7.81 4.69 15.63
CA PHE A 209 -8.09 4.34 14.24
C PHE A 209 -9.36 3.53 14.14
N MET A 210 -10.28 4.01 13.29
CA MET A 210 -11.62 3.49 13.11
C MET A 210 -12.36 3.34 14.46
N GLY A 211 -12.18 4.31 15.35
CA GLY A 211 -12.81 4.37 16.67
C GLY A 211 -12.18 3.45 17.73
N LYS A 212 -11.02 2.85 17.47
CA LYS A 212 -10.31 1.98 18.43
C LYS A 212 -8.86 2.40 18.59
N GLU A 213 -8.35 2.33 19.82
CA GLU A 213 -6.92 2.55 20.08
C GLU A 213 -6.07 1.48 19.40
N THR A 214 -4.97 1.91 18.77
CA THR A 214 -4.02 1.03 18.14
C THR A 214 -2.64 1.69 18.06
N SER A 215 -1.68 0.96 17.50
CA SER A 215 -0.31 1.39 17.31
C SER A 215 0.07 1.44 15.84
N PHE A 216 0.82 2.47 15.46
CA PHE A 216 1.37 2.69 14.13
C PHE A 216 2.91 2.65 14.17
N PRO A 217 3.59 2.27 13.07
CA PRO A 217 5.05 2.34 12.98
C PRO A 217 5.52 3.78 13.14
N SER A 218 6.42 4.07 14.08
CA SER A 218 6.94 5.44 14.22
C SER A 218 7.91 5.84 13.11
N GLY A 219 8.58 4.86 12.48
CA GLY A 219 9.68 5.07 11.53
C GLY A 219 9.33 6.00 10.37
N PRO A 220 8.28 5.71 9.57
CA PRO A 220 7.85 6.55 8.46
C PRO A 220 7.61 8.01 8.86
N PHE A 221 6.85 8.23 9.95
CA PHE A 221 6.48 9.57 10.41
C PHE A 221 7.67 10.33 11.02
N LEU A 222 8.56 9.64 11.74
CA LEU A 222 9.77 10.23 12.30
C LEU A 222 10.75 10.65 11.20
N LEU A 223 10.94 9.82 10.18
CA LEU A 223 11.78 10.16 9.04
C LEU A 223 11.17 11.33 8.26
N ALA A 224 9.87 11.27 7.97
CA ALA A 224 9.13 12.34 7.31
C ALA A 224 9.28 13.69 8.01
N ALA A 225 9.05 13.73 9.32
CA ALA A 225 9.18 14.95 10.11
C ALA A 225 10.62 15.50 10.16
N LYS A 226 11.63 14.65 10.08
CA LYS A 226 13.05 15.06 10.13
C LYS A 226 13.58 15.59 8.80
N MET A 227 13.09 15.08 7.67
CA MET A 227 13.63 15.42 6.34
C MET A 227 13.22 16.80 5.84
N LYS A 228 12.18 17.42 6.45
CA LYS A 228 11.70 18.77 6.10
C LYS A 228 11.38 18.95 4.60
N VAL A 229 10.90 17.88 3.98
CA VAL A 229 10.37 17.89 2.60
C VAL A 229 8.84 17.76 2.65
N PRO A 230 8.11 18.13 1.58
CA PRO A 230 6.68 17.89 1.50
C PRO A 230 6.33 16.43 1.78
N VAL A 231 5.28 16.22 2.58
CA VAL A 231 4.74 14.90 2.90
C VAL A 231 3.37 14.76 2.24
N VAL A 232 3.16 13.68 1.51
CA VAL A 232 1.90 13.39 0.81
C VAL A 232 1.38 12.02 1.23
N PHE A 233 0.13 11.95 1.65
CA PHE A 233 -0.57 10.69 1.83
C PHE A 233 -1.18 10.25 0.50
N TYR A 234 -0.86 9.04 0.07
CA TYR A 234 -1.19 8.54 -1.25
C TYR A 234 -1.94 7.21 -1.20
N PHE A 235 -3.09 7.15 -1.87
CA PHE A 235 -3.92 5.95 -1.96
C PHE A 235 -4.46 5.78 -3.39
N ALA A 236 -4.35 4.57 -3.93
CA ALA A 236 -4.81 4.26 -5.29
C ALA A 236 -5.90 3.18 -5.25
N MET A 237 -7.14 3.60 -5.41
CA MET A 237 -8.32 2.78 -5.16
C MET A 237 -8.87 2.24 -6.46
N ARG A 238 -9.20 0.95 -6.48
CA ARG A 238 -9.78 0.31 -7.66
C ARG A 238 -11.30 0.49 -7.66
N GLU A 239 -11.84 1.10 -8.71
CA GLU A 239 -13.26 1.31 -8.92
C GLU A 239 -13.85 0.29 -9.93
N PRO A 240 -15.19 0.22 -10.08
CA PRO A 240 -15.82 -0.55 -11.14
C PRO A 240 -15.33 -0.15 -12.54
N LYS A 241 -15.63 -0.97 -13.55
CA LYS A 241 -15.29 -0.72 -14.97
C LYS A 241 -13.79 -0.53 -15.27
N LYS A 242 -12.91 -1.17 -14.49
CA LYS A 242 -11.44 -1.07 -14.65
C LYS A 242 -10.95 0.37 -14.49
N SER A 243 -11.53 1.09 -13.53
CA SER A 243 -11.10 2.44 -13.17
C SER A 243 -10.23 2.41 -11.92
N TYR A 244 -9.26 3.30 -11.85
CA TYR A 244 -8.48 3.59 -10.66
C TYR A 244 -8.64 5.06 -10.28
N ARG A 245 -8.86 5.30 -8.99
CA ARG A 245 -8.91 6.64 -8.41
C ARG A 245 -7.74 6.85 -7.49
N PHE A 246 -6.97 7.89 -7.75
CA PHE A 246 -5.80 8.29 -6.98
C PHE A 246 -6.17 9.44 -6.05
N HIS A 247 -5.87 9.27 -4.78
CA HIS A 247 -6.07 10.29 -3.75
C HIS A 247 -4.71 10.78 -3.26
N PHE A 248 -4.52 12.09 -3.34
CA PHE A 248 -3.34 12.78 -2.82
C PHE A 248 -3.79 13.77 -1.76
N ILE A 249 -3.22 13.64 -0.56
CA ILE A 249 -3.51 14.50 0.58
C ILE A 249 -2.19 15.05 1.07
N VAL A 250 -1.97 16.34 0.84
CA VAL A 250 -0.75 17.03 1.30
C VAL A 250 -0.86 17.23 2.80
N ALA A 251 0.13 16.73 3.55
CA ALA A 251 0.18 16.95 4.98
C ALA A 251 0.59 18.40 5.28
N ALA A 252 -0.05 19.00 6.28
CA ALA A 252 0.37 20.27 6.83
C ALA A 252 1.77 20.14 7.45
N PRO A 253 2.62 21.19 7.34
CA PRO A 253 3.94 21.19 7.95
C PRO A 253 3.89 20.93 9.46
N VAL A 254 4.83 20.12 9.95
CA VAL A 254 4.97 19.85 11.39
C VAL A 254 5.54 21.07 12.12
N SER A 255 4.96 21.41 13.26
CA SER A 255 5.41 22.51 14.12
C SER A 255 6.23 21.99 15.29
N LYS A 256 7.40 22.59 15.55
CA LYS A 256 8.21 22.27 16.74
C LYS A 256 7.67 22.90 18.03
N ASN A 257 6.77 23.87 17.93
CA ASN A 257 6.26 24.64 19.06
C ASN A 257 5.00 24.03 19.69
N GLU A 258 4.50 22.93 19.13
CA GLU A 258 3.35 22.23 19.68
C GLU A 258 3.75 21.22 20.75
N LYS A 259 2.79 20.87 21.62
CA LYS A 259 3.01 19.89 22.70
C LYS A 259 3.27 18.47 22.18
N ALA A 260 2.73 18.13 21.00
CA ALA A 260 2.90 16.83 20.38
C ALA A 260 4.23 16.75 19.62
N LYS A 261 4.88 15.58 19.66
CA LYS A 261 6.10 15.35 18.86
C LYS A 261 5.80 15.46 17.36
N PRO A 262 6.75 15.91 16.52
CA PRO A 262 6.53 16.06 15.08
C PRO A 262 6.01 14.80 14.36
N GLU A 263 6.51 13.62 14.74
CA GLU A 263 6.04 12.35 14.17
C GLU A 263 4.60 12.01 14.58
N GLN A 264 4.16 12.44 15.76
CA GLN A 264 2.78 12.26 16.20
C GLN A 264 1.84 13.19 15.43
N GLN A 265 2.25 14.45 15.17
CA GLN A 265 1.46 15.38 14.36
C GLN A 265 1.20 14.83 12.94
N LEU A 266 2.20 14.21 12.30
CA LEU A 266 1.98 13.56 11.00
C LEU A 266 1.06 12.35 11.11
N LEU A 267 1.18 11.55 12.17
CA LEU A 267 0.26 10.44 12.39
C LEU A 267 -1.18 10.93 12.57
N ASP A 268 -1.38 12.00 13.34
CA ASP A 268 -2.68 12.59 13.63
C ASP A 268 -3.36 13.15 12.37
N GLN A 269 -2.58 13.50 11.33
CA GLN A 269 -3.08 13.84 10.00
C GLN A 269 -3.32 12.61 9.11
N TYR A 270 -2.43 11.62 9.18
CA TYR A 270 -2.49 10.41 8.37
C TYR A 270 -3.69 9.52 8.73
N VAL A 271 -3.99 9.39 10.02
CA VAL A 271 -5.07 8.53 10.52
C VAL A 271 -6.43 8.95 9.94
N PRO A 272 -6.89 10.21 10.04
CA PRO A 272 -8.13 10.66 9.41
C PRO A 272 -8.12 10.50 7.89
N ALA A 273 -6.99 10.75 7.23
CA ALA A 273 -6.85 10.55 5.78
C ALA A 273 -7.11 9.09 5.40
N LEU A 274 -6.47 8.14 6.08
CA LEU A 274 -6.67 6.71 5.86
C LEU A 274 -8.10 6.27 6.21
N GLU A 275 -8.66 6.75 7.33
CA GLU A 275 -10.05 6.44 7.69
C GLU A 275 -11.04 6.89 6.62
N ASN A 276 -10.84 8.08 6.05
CA ASN A 276 -11.71 8.60 4.99
C ASN A 276 -11.66 7.72 3.73
N ILE A 277 -10.49 7.19 3.39
CA ILE A 277 -10.35 6.20 2.31
C ILE A 277 -11.07 4.90 2.67
N LEU A 278 -10.86 4.36 3.88
CA LEU A 278 -11.48 3.10 4.28
C LEU A 278 -12.99 3.19 4.49
N LYS A 279 -13.54 4.36 4.80
CA LYS A 279 -14.99 4.60 4.79
C LYS A 279 -15.57 4.43 3.38
N LYS A 280 -14.84 4.87 2.34
CA LYS A 280 -15.25 4.76 0.93
C LYS A 280 -14.98 3.38 0.34
N TYR A 281 -13.85 2.75 0.70
CA TYR A 281 -13.35 1.51 0.11
C TYR A 281 -12.99 0.46 1.18
N PRO A 282 -13.94 0.07 2.05
CA PRO A 282 -13.64 -0.76 3.21
C PRO A 282 -13.05 -2.13 2.81
N GLU A 283 -13.48 -2.71 1.69
CA GLU A 283 -13.02 -4.02 1.24
C GLU A 283 -11.57 -4.01 0.70
N GLN A 284 -11.02 -2.83 0.39
CA GLN A 284 -9.72 -2.70 -0.25
C GLN A 284 -8.57 -2.49 0.72
N TRP A 285 -8.83 -2.57 2.03
CA TRP A 285 -7.75 -2.66 3.01
C TRP A 285 -7.19 -4.09 3.03
N PHE A 286 -6.10 -4.30 2.31
CA PHE A 286 -5.43 -5.59 2.17
C PHE A 286 -4.51 -5.89 3.36
N ASN A 287 -4.92 -5.44 4.53
CA ASN A 287 -4.25 -5.65 5.80
C ASN A 287 -4.76 -6.94 6.44
N TYR A 288 -4.15 -8.05 6.02
CA TYR A 288 -4.52 -9.40 6.41
C TYR A 288 -3.84 -9.90 7.69
N TYR A 289 -3.46 -8.99 8.59
CA TYR A 289 -2.98 -9.35 9.93
C TYR A 289 -3.81 -8.66 11.01
N ASN A 290 -3.64 -9.11 12.25
CA ASN A 290 -4.35 -8.56 13.39
C ASN A 290 -3.83 -7.16 13.75
N PHE A 291 -4.39 -6.12 13.13
CA PHE A 291 -3.93 -4.75 13.28
C PHE A 291 -4.05 -4.20 14.70
N TRP A 292 -5.18 -4.49 15.36
CA TRP A 292 -5.47 -4.01 16.72
C TRP A 292 -4.92 -4.92 17.82
N ASN A 293 -4.21 -6.01 17.47
CA ASN A 293 -3.68 -7.00 18.42
C ASN A 293 -4.70 -7.53 19.44
N GLU A 294 -6.00 -7.47 19.15
CA GLU A 294 -7.04 -8.01 20.02
C GLU A 294 -7.08 -9.55 19.86
N LYS A 295 -7.12 -10.28 20.97
CA LYS A 295 -7.17 -11.75 21.00
C LYS A 295 -8.52 -12.29 20.53
#